data_AF-A0A6G3WV68-F1
#
_entry.id   AF-A0A6G3WV68-F1
#
_cell.length_a   1.000
_cell.length_b   1.000
_cell.length_c   1.000
_cell.angle_alpha   90.00
_cell.angle_beta   90.00
_cell.angle_gamma   90.00
#
_symmetry.space_group_name_H-M   'P 1'
#
loop_
_entity.id
_entity.type
_entity.pdbx_description
1 polymer ?
#
loop_
_entity_poly.entity_id
_entity_poly.type
_entity_poly.pdbx_seq_one_letter_code
_entity_poly.pdbx_strand_id
1 'polypeptide(L)'
;SLRAYAVMEGEDPVAVLSDLELLLRLTEPARTATALFAYCEPAARKVVLAGAGHTPPLVLGERRCEFVETTLSAPLGMLACWEAPSV
;
A
#
# COMPACT_ATOMS: atom_id res chain seq x y z
N SER A 1 5.26 8.88 12.54
CA SER A 1 3.96 8.60 11.90
C SER A 1 4.11 8.59 10.39
N LEU A 2 3.95 7.43 9.75
CA LEU A 2 4.07 7.25 8.28
C LEU A 2 3.11 8.12 7.45
N ARG A 3 2.02 8.60 8.07
CA ARG A 3 1.00 9.46 7.43
C ARG A 3 1.56 10.78 6.88
N ALA A 4 2.71 11.26 7.36
CA ALA A 4 3.32 12.51 6.91
C ALA A 4 4.08 12.39 5.58
N TYR A 5 4.30 11.16 5.10
CA TYR A 5 5.09 10.89 3.88
C TYR A 5 4.22 10.53 2.67
N ALA A 6 2.91 10.36 2.89
CA ALA A 6 1.93 10.13 1.83
C ALA A 6 1.32 11.46 1.35
N VAL A 7 2.16 12.39 0.88
CA VAL A 7 1.73 13.68 0.34
C VAL A 7 2.18 13.78 -1.10
N MET A 8 1.35 13.33 -2.03
CA MET A 8 1.47 13.68 -3.46
C MET A 8 0.08 13.68 -4.10
N GLU A 9 -0.33 14.79 -4.72
CA GLU A 9 -1.48 14.80 -5.62
C GLU A 9 -1.09 14.13 -6.96
N GLY A 10 -1.84 13.11 -7.37
CA GLY A 10 -1.69 12.47 -8.69
C GLY A 10 -0.55 11.46 -8.81
N GLU A 11 0.14 11.12 -7.73
CA GLU A 11 1.15 10.07 -7.75
C GLU A 11 0.52 8.68 -7.80
N ASP A 12 1.18 7.77 -8.52
CA ASP A 12 0.76 6.38 -8.62
C ASP A 12 0.76 5.70 -7.23
N PRO A 13 -0.35 5.09 -6.79
CA PRO A 13 -0.45 4.41 -5.49
C PRO A 13 0.65 3.39 -5.19
N VAL A 14 1.25 2.76 -6.20
CA VAL A 14 2.37 1.83 -6.00
C VAL A 14 3.66 2.58 -5.68
N ALA A 15 3.90 3.75 -6.29
CA ALA A 15 5.04 4.60 -5.96
C ALA A 15 5.00 5.06 -4.50
N VAL A 16 3.82 5.48 -4.02
CA VAL A 16 3.63 5.85 -2.60
C VAL A 16 4.00 4.70 -1.66
N LEU A 17 3.52 3.48 -1.93
CA LEU A 17 3.89 2.32 -1.11
C LEU A 17 5.38 1.97 -1.20
N SER A 18 6.00 2.19 -2.35
CA SER A 18 7.45 1.97 -2.57
C SER A 18 8.29 2.97 -1.76
N ASP A 19 7.86 4.22 -1.67
CA ASP A 19 8.53 5.23 -0.84
C ASP A 19 8.38 4.92 0.65
N LEU A 20 7.21 4.43 1.08
CA LEU A 20 7.02 3.97 2.46
C LEU A 20 7.88 2.74 2.79
N GLU A 21 8.07 1.81 1.83
CA GLU A 21 9.00 0.68 1.96
C GLU A 21 10.43 1.18 2.18
N LEU A 22 10.89 2.12 1.34
CA LEU A 22 12.21 2.71 1.47
C LEU A 22 12.38 3.43 2.80
N LEU A 23 11.38 4.21 3.21
CA LEU A 23 11.40 4.93 4.47
C LEU A 23 11.49 3.97 5.66
N LEU A 24 10.64 2.95 5.71
CA LEU A 24 10.68 1.93 6.76
C LEU A 24 12.04 1.24 6.83
N ARG A 25 12.64 0.90 5.69
CA ARG A 25 14.00 0.34 5.65
C ARG A 25 15.04 1.28 6.25
N LEU A 26 14.95 2.58 5.99
CA LEU A 26 15.93 3.58 6.46
C LEU A 26 15.74 3.98 7.92
N THR A 27 14.50 4.02 8.42
CA THR A 27 14.22 4.56 9.75
C THR A 27 13.89 3.49 10.78
N GLU A 28 13.35 2.34 10.36
CA GLU A 28 12.81 1.30 11.25
C GLU A 28 13.05 -0.13 10.69
N PRO A 29 14.30 -0.56 10.41
CA PRO A 29 14.63 -1.76 9.62
C PRO A 29 14.14 -3.10 10.20
N ALA A 30 13.86 -3.15 11.51
CA ALA A 30 13.33 -4.34 12.17
C ALA A 30 11.79 -4.38 12.23
N ARG A 31 11.10 -3.39 11.64
CA ARG A 31 9.65 -3.31 11.66
C ARG A 31 9.06 -3.70 10.31
N THR A 32 7.93 -4.38 10.40
CA THR A 32 7.07 -4.68 9.25
C THR A 32 5.71 -4.03 9.44
N ALA A 33 5.05 -3.65 8.36
CA ALA A 33 3.70 -3.09 8.40
C ALA A 33 2.87 -3.50 7.18
N THR A 34 1.61 -3.87 7.39
CA THR A 34 0.66 -3.93 6.27
C THR A 34 0.17 -2.51 5.95
N ALA A 35 -0.05 -2.21 4.67
CA ALA A 35 -0.58 -0.91 4.25
C ALA A 35 -1.59 -1.05 3.11
N LEU A 36 -2.56 -0.14 3.10
CA LEU A 36 -3.48 0.08 1.98
C LEU A 36 -3.45 1.58 1.66
N PHE A 37 -3.22 1.92 0.40
CA PHE A 37 -3.32 3.29 -0.08
C PHE A 37 -4.50 3.40 -1.04
N ALA A 38 -5.30 4.46 -0.87
CA ALA A 38 -6.46 4.75 -1.69
C ALA A 38 -6.42 6.21 -2.15
N TYR A 39 -6.44 6.42 -3.45
CA TYR A 39 -6.62 7.74 -4.05
C TYR A 39 -8.03 7.84 -4.64
N CYS A 40 -8.77 8.84 -4.19
CA CYS A 40 -10.14 9.08 -4.62
C CYS A 40 -10.21 10.33 -5.48
N GLU A 41 -10.83 10.22 -6.65
CA GLU A 41 -11.14 11.31 -7.57
C GLU A 41 -12.67 11.47 -7.62
N PRO A 42 -13.29 12.28 -6.73
CA PRO A 42 -14.75 12.34 -6.62
C PRO A 42 -15.43 12.85 -7.88
N ALA A 43 -14.83 13.84 -8.55
CA ALA A 43 -15.35 14.39 -9.80
C ALA A 43 -15.39 13.34 -10.92
N ALA A 44 -14.41 12.43 -10.96
CA ALA A 44 -14.34 11.33 -11.91
C ALA A 44 -15.03 10.04 -11.42
N ARG A 45 -15.55 10.03 -10.18
CA ARG A 45 -16.13 8.85 -9.50
C ARG A 45 -15.20 7.63 -9.56
N LYS A 46 -13.90 7.87 -9.39
CA LYS A 46 -12.85 6.86 -9.54
C LYS A 46 -12.08 6.73 -8.23
N VAL A 47 -11.76 5.50 -7.87
CA VAL A 47 -10.87 5.17 -6.75
C VAL A 47 -9.77 4.26 -7.28
N VAL A 48 -8.53 4.60 -6.98
CA VAL A 48 -7.35 3.77 -7.29
C VAL A 48 -6.78 3.26 -5.98
N LEU A 49 -6.46 1.97 -5.93
CA LEU A 49 -6.06 1.27 -4.72
C LEU A 49 -4.74 0.53 -4.96
N ALA A 50 -3.89 0.50 -3.94
CA ALA A 50 -2.73 -0.39 -3.86
C ALA A 50 -2.60 -0.94 -2.44
N GLY A 51 -2.17 -2.20 -2.33
CA GLY A 51 -2.04 -2.91 -1.06
C GLY A 51 -0.66 -3.53 -0.87
N ALA A 52 -0.16 -3.48 0.37
CA ALA A 52 1.03 -4.16 0.87
C ALA A 52 0.65 -5.08 2.03
N GLY A 53 0.43 -6.36 1.73
CA GLY A 53 0.05 -7.40 2.69
C GLY A 53 -1.27 -7.16 3.42
N HIS A 54 -2.07 -6.19 2.98
CA HIS A 54 -3.30 -5.79 3.65
C HIS A 54 -4.50 -6.56 3.10
N THR A 55 -5.50 -6.81 3.95
CA THR A 55 -6.73 -7.53 3.57
C THR A 55 -7.50 -6.75 2.51
N PRO A 56 -8.07 -7.42 1.48
CA PRO A 56 -8.88 -6.77 0.45
C PRO A 56 -9.97 -5.87 1.06
N PRO A 57 -10.05 -4.57 0.70
CA PRO A 57 -11.06 -3.68 1.21
C PRO A 57 -12.43 -3.94 0.57
N LEU A 58 -13.50 -3.71 1.33
CA LEU A 58 -14.88 -3.71 0.82
C LEU A 58 -15.22 -2.32 0.25
N VAL A 59 -15.62 -2.25 -1.01
CA VAL A 59 -16.11 -1.02 -1.65
C VAL A 59 -17.63 -1.04 -1.71
N LEU A 60 -18.22 -0.02 -1.10
CA LEU A 60 -19.66 0.22 -1.08
C LEU A 60 -20.02 1.39 -1.99
N GLY A 61 -21.04 1.20 -2.83
CA GLY A 61 -21.67 2.23 -3.62
C GLY A 61 -23.15 1.91 -3.79
N GLU A 62 -23.93 2.84 -4.37
CA GLU A 62 -25.39 2.72 -4.49
C GLU A 62 -25.86 1.40 -5.12
N ARG A 63 -25.04 0.79 -5.98
CA ARG A 63 -25.36 -0.47 -6.69
C ARG A 63 -24.27 -1.54 -6.55
N ARG A 64 -23.27 -1.36 -5.68
CA ARG A 64 -22.09 -2.23 -5.58
C ARG A 64 -21.69 -2.43 -4.13
N CYS A 65 -21.38 -3.67 -3.77
CA CYS A 65 -20.80 -4.07 -2.50
C CYS A 65 -19.89 -5.24 -2.80
N GLU A 66 -18.59 -4.99 -2.91
CA GLU A 66 -17.64 -6.05 -3.27
C GLU A 66 -16.27 -5.84 -2.63
N PHE A 67 -15.58 -6.93 -2.38
CA PHE A 67 -14.16 -6.88 -2.04
C PHE A 67 -13.36 -6.55 -3.29
N VAL A 68 -12.49 -5.54 -3.19
CA VAL A 68 -11.57 -5.18 -4.25
C VAL A 68 -10.25 -5.87 -4.02
N GLU A 69 -9.92 -6.81 -4.89
CA GLU A 69 -8.60 -7.39 -4.91
C GLU A 69 -7.59 -6.34 -5.38
N THR A 70 -6.53 -6.18 -4.60
CA THR A 70 -5.33 -5.45 -5.02
C THR A 70 -4.30 -6.48 -5.45
N THR A 71 -3.38 -6.12 -6.34
CA THR A 71 -2.22 -6.97 -6.61
C THR A 71 -1.55 -7.31 -5.28
N LEU A 72 -1.57 -8.59 -4.92
CA LEU A 72 -1.09 -9.02 -3.61
C LEU A 72 0.42 -8.80 -3.56
N SER A 73 0.84 -7.85 -2.73
CA SER A 73 2.26 -7.66 -2.40
C SER A 73 2.51 -7.98 -0.93
N ALA A 74 3.77 -8.20 -0.59
CA ALA A 74 4.18 -8.46 0.79
C ALA A 74 3.87 -7.25 1.70
N PRO A 75 3.70 -7.45 3.02
CA PRO A 75 3.81 -6.36 3.98
C PRO A 75 5.11 -5.58 3.78
N LEU A 76 5.06 -4.28 4.03
CA LEU A 76 6.23 -3.42 4.00
C LEU A 76 7.29 -3.93 4.99
N GLY A 77 8.56 -3.87 4.60
CA GLY A 77 9.72 -4.34 5.34
C GLY A 77 9.94 -5.85 5.28
N MET A 78 8.98 -6.65 4.79
CA MET A 78 9.11 -8.13 4.78
C MET A 78 10.26 -8.60 3.88
N LEU A 79 10.42 -8.00 2.70
CA LEU A 79 11.46 -8.40 1.74
C LEU A 79 12.88 -8.00 2.18
N ALA A 80 13.01 -7.15 3.19
CA ALA A 80 14.29 -6.85 3.82
C ALA A 80 14.72 -7.92 4.83
N CYS A 81 13.77 -8.70 5.37
CA CYS A 81 14.02 -9.77 6.34
C CYS A 81 14.31 -11.13 5.68
N TRP A 82 14.17 -11.24 4.36
CA TRP A 82 14.45 -12.47 3.63
C TRP A 82 15.86 -12.42 3.05
N GLU A 83 16.81 -13.05 3.73
CA GLU A 83 18.04 -13.51 3.09
C GLU A 83 17.74 -14.85 2.43
N ALA A 84 17.84 -14.92 1.10
CA ALA A 84 17.84 -16.21 0.40
C ALA A 84 18.98 -17.06 1.00
N PRO A 85 18.74 -18.31 1.43
CA PRO A 85 19.84 -19.17 1.81
C PRO A 85 20.74 -19.34 0.60
N SER A 86 21.98 -18.85 0.71
CA SER A 86 23.03 -19.09 -0.27
C SER A 86 23.33 -20.59 -0.25
N VAL A 87 22.89 -21.28 -1.31
CA VAL A 87 23.33 -22.64 -1.65
C VAL A 87 24.61 -22.59 -2.48
#